data_AF-A0A822ZDX1-F1
#
_entry.id   AF-A0A822ZDX1-F1
#
_cell.length_a   1.000
_cell.length_b   1.000
_cell.length_c   1.000
_cell.angle_alpha   90.00
_cell.angle_beta   90.00
_cell.angle_gamma   90.00
#
_symmetry.space_group_name_H-M   'P 1'
#
loop_
_entity.id
_entity.type
_entity.pdbx_description
1 polymer ?
#
loop_
_entity_poly.entity_id
_entity_poly.type
_entity_poly.pdbx_seq_one_letter_code
_entity_poly.pdbx_strand_id
1 'polypeptide(L)'
;MASFLALKCRGRKIGGLSIKAMAVSKFKGTQMREKHLTEMIEKKVQEAQQVCEGDQTSDECKVAWDEVEEVSQAKADLRRKLEKQDPLESFCQDNPETDECRIYED
;
A
#
# COMPACT_ATOMS: atom_id res chain seq x y z
N MET A 1 26.80 -0.22 31.30
CA MET A 1 25.48 -0.11 31.96
C MET A 1 24.66 0.93 31.20
N ALA A 2 23.44 0.58 30.79
CA ALA A 2 22.66 1.25 29.76
C ALA A 2 22.23 2.68 30.15
N SER A 3 22.56 3.66 29.30
CA SER A 3 21.92 4.99 29.34
C SER A 3 20.57 4.91 28.65
N PHE A 4 19.50 4.89 29.45
CA PHE A 4 18.13 5.11 29.02
C PHE A 4 17.94 6.58 28.62
N LEU A 5 18.11 6.89 27.32
CA LEU A 5 17.61 8.13 26.75
C LEU A 5 16.11 7.97 26.51
N ALA A 6 15.33 8.50 27.45
CA ALA A 6 13.89 8.65 27.32
C ALA A 6 13.53 9.53 26.11
N LEU A 7 12.96 8.93 25.07
CA LEU A 7 12.30 9.66 23.97
C LEU A 7 11.04 10.34 24.52
N LYS A 8 11.11 11.65 24.73
CA LYS A 8 9.97 12.49 25.10
C LYS A 8 9.09 12.71 23.88
N CYS A 9 7.99 11.96 23.76
CA CYS A 9 6.93 12.27 22.79
C CYS A 9 6.24 13.58 23.20
N ARG A 10 6.60 14.70 22.55
CA ARG A 10 5.86 15.97 22.66
C ARG A 10 4.55 15.85 21.88
N GLY A 11 3.42 15.77 22.59
CA GLY A 11 2.09 15.88 21.99
C GLY A 11 1.88 17.26 21.36
N ARG A 12 1.49 17.30 20.08
CA ARG A 12 1.17 18.52 19.33
C ARG A 12 -0.35 18.65 19.24
N LYS A 13 -0.91 19.73 19.78
CA LYS A 13 -2.32 20.08 19.61
C LYS A 13 -2.58 20.37 18.13
N ILE A 14 -3.49 19.64 17.49
CA ILE A 14 -3.92 19.87 16.11
C ILE A 14 -5.25 20.62 16.18
N GLY A 15 -5.20 21.93 15.91
CA GLY A 15 -6.38 22.75 15.67
C GLY A 15 -7.08 22.32 14.38
N GLY A 16 -8.41 22.50 14.34
CA GLY A 16 -9.32 21.91 13.36
C GLY A 16 -8.84 21.94 11.91
N LEU A 17 -8.64 20.75 11.33
CA LEU A 17 -8.50 20.58 9.89
C LEU A 17 -9.90 20.39 9.27
N SER A 18 -10.14 21.08 8.17
CA SER A 18 -11.33 20.90 7.33
C SER A 18 -11.37 19.48 6.74
N ILE A 19 -12.54 18.84 6.75
CA ILE A 19 -12.78 17.47 6.25
C ILE A 19 -12.26 17.26 4.81
N LYS A 20 -12.21 18.34 3.99
CA LYS A 20 -11.64 18.30 2.63
C LYS A 20 -10.12 18.03 2.59
N ALA A 21 -9.36 18.37 3.64
CA ALA A 21 -7.92 18.12 3.71
C ALA A 21 -7.57 16.67 4.13
N MET A 22 -8.54 15.93 4.65
CA MET A 22 -8.35 14.56 5.15
C MET A 22 -8.32 13.51 4.02
N ALA A 23 -8.98 13.80 2.89
CA ALA A 23 -9.11 12.87 1.76
C ALA A 23 -7.79 12.69 0.97
N VAL A 24 -6.91 13.70 0.96
CA VAL A 24 -5.65 13.66 0.19
C VAL A 24 -4.45 13.18 1.03
N SER A 25 -4.59 13.12 2.36
CA SER A 25 -3.50 12.82 3.29
C SER A 25 -3.33 11.32 3.65
N LYS A 26 -4.30 10.46 3.27
CA LYS A 26 -4.23 8.99 3.38
C LYS A 26 -3.38 8.46 2.21
N PHE A 27 -2.20 7.85 2.31
CA PHE A 27 -1.34 7.34 3.37
C PHE A 27 0.09 7.49 2.82
N LYS A 28 0.96 8.34 3.40
CA LYS A 28 2.37 8.43 2.95
C LYS A 28 3.06 7.05 2.92
N GLY A 29 2.71 6.17 3.86
CA GLY A 29 3.25 4.79 3.91
C GLY A 29 2.85 3.93 2.71
N THR A 30 1.60 4.00 2.26
CA THR A 30 1.11 3.25 1.10
C THR A 30 1.79 3.71 -0.19
N GLN A 31 1.93 5.02 -0.38
CA GLN A 31 2.64 5.57 -1.53
C GLN A 31 4.11 5.13 -1.56
N MET A 32 4.80 5.14 -0.41
CA MET A 32 6.17 4.63 -0.30
C MET A 32 6.25 3.13 -0.63
N ARG A 33 5.27 2.34 -0.19
CA ARG A 33 5.20 0.90 -0.48
C ARG A 33 5.01 0.62 -1.97
N GLU A 34 4.14 1.37 -2.64
CA GLU A 34 3.91 1.25 -4.08
C GLU A 34 5.16 1.63 -4.89
N LYS A 35 5.86 2.69 -4.50
CA LYS A 35 7.15 3.08 -5.10
C LYS A 35 8.19 1.98 -4.95
N HIS A 36 8.38 1.48 -3.73
CA HIS A 36 9.33 0.40 -3.45
C HIS A 36 9.02 -0.88 -4.24
N LEU A 37 7.73 -1.26 -4.36
CA LEU A 37 7.34 -2.39 -5.20
C LEU A 37 7.64 -2.13 -6.68
N THR A 38 7.47 -0.91 -7.16
CA THR A 38 7.80 -0.55 -8.54
C THR A 38 9.29 -0.68 -8.82
N GLU A 39 10.13 -0.12 -7.95
CA GLU A 39 11.60 -0.24 -8.04
C GLU A 39 12.05 -1.71 -7.99
N MET A 40 11.41 -2.52 -7.15
CA MET A 40 11.69 -3.95 -7.04
C MET A 40 11.33 -4.72 -8.32
N ILE A 41 10.19 -4.40 -8.93
CA ILE A 41 9.77 -5.00 -10.22
C ILE A 41 10.80 -4.64 -11.30
N GLU A 42 11.21 -3.38 -11.41
CA GLU A 42 12.20 -2.95 -12.40
C GLU A 42 13.54 -3.70 -12.23
N LYS A 43 14.01 -3.85 -10.99
CA LYS A 43 15.21 -4.63 -10.69
C LYS A 43 15.06 -6.11 -11.08
N LYS A 44 13.93 -6.72 -10.74
CA LYS A 44 13.64 -8.13 -11.04
C LYS A 44 13.50 -8.39 -12.54
N VAL A 45 12.92 -7.44 -13.28
CA VAL A 45 12.85 -7.51 -14.76
C VAL A 45 14.25 -7.47 -15.36
N GLN A 46 15.15 -6.63 -14.85
CA GLN A 46 16.55 -6.61 -15.31
C GLN A 46 17.27 -7.92 -14.98
N GLU A 47 17.08 -8.46 -13.78
CA GLU A 47 17.63 -9.77 -13.38
C GLU A 47 17.09 -10.89 -14.30
N ALA A 48 15.78 -10.93 -14.56
CA ALA A 48 15.17 -11.90 -15.45
C ALA A 48 15.70 -11.78 -16.89
N GLN A 49 15.85 -10.55 -17.41
CA GLN A 49 16.45 -10.35 -18.73
C GLN A 49 17.87 -10.91 -18.81
N GLN A 50 18.71 -10.65 -17.80
CA GLN A 50 20.08 -11.16 -17.75
C GLN A 50 20.14 -12.70 -17.68
N VAL A 51 19.25 -13.34 -16.93
CA VAL A 51 19.16 -14.80 -16.84
C VAL A 51 18.68 -15.39 -18.17
N CYS A 52 17.74 -14.73 -18.84
CA CYS A 52 17.16 -15.17 -20.11
C CYS A 52 18.01 -14.86 -21.36
N GLU A 53 19.10 -14.09 -21.25
CA GLU A 53 19.96 -13.72 -22.40
C GLU A 53 20.60 -14.94 -23.07
N GLY A 54 20.83 -16.04 -22.34
CA GLY A 54 21.39 -17.27 -22.87
C GLY A 54 20.36 -18.18 -23.54
N ASP A 55 19.25 -18.44 -22.84
CA ASP A 55 18.17 -19.29 -23.32
C ASP A 55 16.83 -18.86 -22.71
N GLN A 56 15.93 -18.37 -23.56
CA GLN A 56 14.58 -17.93 -23.18
C GLN A 56 13.65 -19.08 -22.78
N THR A 57 14.02 -20.33 -23.10
CA THR A 57 13.23 -21.53 -22.80
C THR A 57 13.75 -22.30 -21.59
N SER A 58 14.89 -21.88 -21.04
CA SER A 58 15.48 -22.44 -19.83
C SER A 58 14.53 -22.33 -18.65
N ASP A 59 14.62 -23.30 -17.74
CA ASP A 59 13.78 -23.29 -16.54
C ASP A 59 14.19 -22.16 -15.59
N GLU A 60 15.46 -21.76 -15.59
CA GLU A 60 15.97 -20.62 -14.85
C GLU A 60 15.36 -19.30 -15.34
N CYS A 61 15.20 -19.12 -16.65
CA CYS A 61 14.52 -17.95 -17.22
C CYS A 61 13.05 -17.89 -16.79
N LYS A 62 12.34 -19.03 -16.81
CA LYS A 62 10.94 -19.10 -16.36
C LYS A 62 10.82 -18.73 -14.88
N VAL A 63 11.65 -19.33 -14.03
CA VAL A 63 11.66 -19.02 -12.58
C VAL A 63 11.94 -17.55 -12.32
N ALA A 64 12.87 -16.93 -13.06
CA ALA A 64 13.15 -15.50 -12.90
C ALA A 64 11.95 -14.61 -13.29
N TRP A 65 11.20 -14.99 -14.32
CA TRP A 65 9.95 -14.31 -14.69
C TRP A 65 8.79 -14.60 -13.73
N ASP A 66 8.72 -15.79 -13.14
CA ASP A 66 7.74 -16.12 -12.09
C ASP A 66 7.95 -15.20 -10.87
N GLU A 67 9.20 -14.93 -10.49
CA GLU A 67 9.49 -13.96 -9.41
C GLU A 67 9.01 -12.54 -9.75
N VAL A 68 9.13 -12.11 -11.01
CA VAL A 68 8.61 -10.81 -11.47
C VAL A 68 7.08 -10.77 -11.37
N GLU A 69 6.42 -11.88 -11.74
CA GLU A 69 4.96 -12.03 -11.65
C GLU A 69 4.47 -11.88 -10.21
N GLU A 70 5.10 -12.58 -9.26
CA GLU A 70 4.73 -12.52 -7.84
C GLU A 70 4.83 -11.11 -7.25
N VAL A 71 5.92 -10.37 -7.54
CA VAL A 71 6.07 -8.99 -7.06
C VAL A 71 5.03 -8.06 -7.72
N SER A 72 4.74 -8.28 -9.00
CA SER A 72 3.73 -7.53 -9.74
C SER A 72 2.31 -7.77 -9.20
N GLN A 73 2.00 -9.02 -8.84
CA GLN A 73 0.75 -9.39 -8.20
C GLN A 73 0.62 -8.71 -6.83
N ALA A 74 1.67 -8.70 -6.02
CA ALA A 74 1.68 -8.00 -4.74
C ALA A 74 1.38 -6.49 -4.90
N LYS A 75 1.90 -5.85 -5.96
CA LYS A 75 1.58 -4.46 -6.30
C LYS A 75 0.12 -4.29 -6.74
N ALA A 76 -0.39 -5.18 -7.60
CA ALA A 76 -1.77 -5.15 -8.04
C ALA A 76 -2.74 -5.32 -6.85
N ASP A 77 -2.44 -6.22 -5.92
CA ASP A 77 -3.23 -6.44 -4.72
C ASP A 77 -3.21 -5.25 -3.77
N LEU A 78 -2.05 -4.58 -3.64
CA LEU A 78 -1.97 -3.31 -2.92
C LEU A 78 -2.93 -2.28 -3.53
N ARG A 79 -2.92 -2.11 -4.86
CA ARG A 79 -3.80 -1.16 -5.55
C ARG A 79 -5.28 -1.53 -5.39
N ARG A 80 -5.64 -2.80 -5.58
CA ARG A 80 -7.02 -3.29 -5.38
C ARG A 80 -7.52 -3.04 -3.96
N LYS A 81 -6.67 -3.20 -2.94
CA LYS A 81 -7.03 -2.90 -1.54
C LYS A 81 -7.24 -1.41 -1.26
N LEU A 82 -6.60 -0.54 -2.04
CA LEU A 82 -6.82 0.91 -1.93
C LEU A 82 -8.09 1.35 -2.64
N GLU A 83 -8.37 0.77 -3.81
CA GLU A 83 -9.59 1.05 -4.58
C GLU A 83 -10.85 0.55 -3.87
N LYS A 84 -10.76 -0.60 -3.18
CA LYS A 84 -11.89 -1.19 -2.43
C LYS A 84 -12.23 -0.48 -1.11
N GLN A 85 -11.38 0.44 -0.63
CA GLN A 85 -11.76 1.25 0.53
C GLN A 85 -12.65 2.38 0.04
N ASP A 86 -13.96 2.12 0.00
CA ASP A 86 -14.93 3.17 -0.23
C ASP A 86 -14.81 4.19 0.93
N PRO A 87 -14.53 5.48 0.63
CA PRO A 87 -14.38 6.48 1.67
C PRO A 87 -15.57 6.56 2.62
N LEU A 88 -16.78 6.27 2.14
CA LEU A 88 -18.01 6.27 2.92
C LEU A 88 -18.11 5.06 3.85
N GLU A 89 -17.61 3.88 3.46
CA GLU A 89 -17.62 2.66 4.29
C GLU A 89 -16.91 2.88 5.64
N SER A 90 -15.73 3.53 5.62
CA SER A 90 -15.03 3.87 6.87
C SER A 90 -15.77 4.89 7.74
N PHE A 91 -16.55 5.79 7.12
CA PHE A 91 -17.36 6.78 7.83
C PHE A 91 -18.60 6.14 8.47
N CYS A 92 -19.24 5.22 7.75
CA CYS A 92 -20.42 4.49 8.22
C CYS A 92 -20.13 3.48 9.33
N GLN A 93 -18.91 2.93 9.39
CA GLN A 93 -18.47 2.09 10.50
C GLN A 93 -18.42 2.88 11.83
N ASP A 94 -17.94 4.12 11.77
CA ASP A 94 -17.79 4.98 12.96
C ASP A 94 -19.08 5.75 13.30
N ASN A 95 -19.98 5.95 12.34
CA ASN A 95 -21.21 6.74 12.49
C ASN A 95 -22.43 6.01 11.88
N PRO A 96 -22.84 4.86 12.42
CA PRO A 96 -23.91 4.03 11.86
C PRO A 96 -25.29 4.72 11.88
N GLU A 97 -25.47 5.73 12.73
CA GLU A 97 -26.71 6.47 12.90
C GLU A 97 -26.93 7.63 11.94
N THR A 98 -25.90 7.99 11.14
CA THR A 98 -26.00 9.05 10.13
C THR A 98 -26.95 8.64 9.00
N ASP A 99 -27.67 9.62 8.43
CA ASP A 99 -28.67 9.36 7.39
C ASP A 99 -28.02 8.76 6.13
N GLU A 100 -26.74 9.03 5.89
CA GLU A 100 -25.93 8.45 4.82
C GLU A 100 -25.60 6.97 5.02
N CYS A 101 -25.72 6.46 6.26
CA CYS A 101 -25.25 5.12 6.67
C CYS A 101 -26.35 4.26 7.30
N ARG A 102 -27.54 4.82 7.51
CA ARG A 102 -28.68 4.11 8.08
C ARG A 102 -29.22 3.07 7.08
N ILE A 103 -29.00 1.79 7.38
CA ILE A 103 -29.57 0.67 6.64
C ILE A 103 -30.90 0.30 7.29
N TYR A 104 -31.98 0.31 6.52
CA TYR A 104 -33.27 -0.24 6.95
C TYR A 104 -33.35 -1.71 6.54
N GLU A 105 -33.63 -2.60 7.48
CA GLU A 105 -33.98 -3.99 7.19
C GLU A 105 -35.47 -4.05 6.85
N ASP A 106 -35.81 -4.56 5.66
CA ASP A 106 -37.20 -4.80 5.21
C ASP A 106 -37.84 -6.02 5.89
#